data_AF-A0A1Q7C721-F1
#
_entry.id   AF-A0A1Q7C721-F1
#
_cell.length_a   1.000
_cell.length_b   1.000
_cell.length_c   1.000
_cell.angle_alpha   90.00
_cell.angle_beta   90.00
_cell.angle_gamma   90.00
#
_symmetry.space_group_name_H-M   'P 1'
#
loop_
_entity.id
_entity.type
_entity.pdbx_description
1 polymer ?
#
loop_
_entity_poly.entity_id
_entity_poly.type
_entity_poly.pdbx_seq_one_letter_code
_entity_poly.pdbx_strand_id
1 'polypeptide(L)'
;MALLVSVAATAAAQQEPKPQDLPDAPVAKQETAPQKRQNRVQTTIEVLERRSIFFPDIATSAGPLSTKQKFELFADESIAPSRLLSSAAGAGIGQAQNSLAAYGQGMGGYGKRFGTSMATAASTNFFGTFVISSALHRDPRYFVTLHGGFGHRVGYALSRIVVARTDEGKDAANWAGMLGPLLAESLANSYLPVEEQTAGRTFQRYGIRIGLYTASNALREYWPTIFRSLRISKIAPRTKSNPAPTAPGASRPSL
;
A
#
# COMPACT_ATOMS: atom_id res chain seq x y z
N MET A 1 60.92 -83.19 18.42
CA MET A 1 60.91 -81.82 18.97
C MET A 1 59.48 -81.34 19.00
N ALA A 2 58.96 -80.99 20.19
CA ALA A 2 57.94 -79.98 20.54
C ALA A 2 56.71 -79.79 19.62
N LEU A 3 55.47 -79.62 20.04
CA LEU A 3 54.78 -79.50 21.34
C LEU A 3 53.27 -79.47 21.02
N LEU A 4 52.42 -80.02 21.90
CA LEU A 4 50.96 -79.85 21.91
C LEU A 4 50.57 -78.38 22.11
N VAL A 5 49.53 -77.89 21.42
CA VAL A 5 48.58 -76.88 21.96
C VAL A 5 47.19 -77.07 21.33
N SER A 6 46.20 -77.39 22.16
CA SER A 6 44.76 -77.19 21.91
C SER A 6 44.39 -75.72 22.10
N VAL A 7 43.53 -75.15 21.25
CA VAL A 7 42.83 -73.89 21.54
C VAL A 7 41.35 -74.00 21.17
N ALA A 8 40.56 -73.46 22.08
CA ALA A 8 39.11 -73.51 22.20
C ALA A 8 38.36 -72.73 21.11
N ALA A 9 37.10 -73.11 20.91
CA ALA A 9 36.13 -72.36 20.12
C ALA A 9 35.75 -71.04 20.81
N THR A 10 35.77 -69.96 20.06
CA THR A 10 35.13 -68.69 20.42
C THR A 10 34.20 -68.27 19.29
N ALA A 11 32.91 -68.23 19.62
CA ALA A 11 31.87 -67.66 18.77
C ALA A 11 32.11 -66.15 18.63
N ALA A 12 32.40 -65.69 17.42
CA ALA A 12 32.42 -64.27 17.09
C ALA A 12 31.03 -63.87 16.56
N ALA A 13 30.31 -63.07 17.34
CA ALA A 13 29.11 -62.39 16.90
C ALA A 13 29.44 -61.48 15.70
N GLN A 14 28.72 -61.63 14.60
CA GLN A 14 28.79 -60.69 13.48
C GLN A 14 28.18 -59.35 13.92
N GLN A 15 29.02 -58.34 14.10
CA GLN A 15 28.61 -56.95 14.23
C GLN A 15 28.24 -56.41 12.84
N GLU A 16 26.98 -56.01 12.70
CA GLU A 16 26.42 -55.31 11.55
C GLU A 16 27.22 -54.00 11.31
N PRO A 17 27.63 -53.66 10.06
CA PRO A 17 28.41 -52.46 9.81
C PRO A 17 27.54 -51.21 10.00
N LYS A 18 28.01 -50.29 10.85
CA LYS A 18 27.43 -48.95 11.03
C LYS A 18 27.38 -48.21 9.68
N PRO A 19 26.29 -47.51 9.33
CA PRO A 19 26.25 -46.67 8.14
C PRO A 19 27.28 -45.54 8.26
N GLN A 20 28.07 -45.33 7.19
CA GLN A 20 28.96 -44.19 7.04
C GLN A 20 28.13 -42.90 6.89
N ASP A 21 28.41 -41.90 7.73
CA ASP A 21 27.86 -40.56 7.60
C ASP A 21 28.37 -39.92 6.30
N LEU A 22 27.47 -39.74 5.34
CA LEU A 22 27.70 -38.94 4.13
C LEU A 22 27.75 -37.46 4.52
N PRO A 23 28.62 -36.63 3.90
CA PRO A 23 28.71 -35.21 4.20
C PRO A 23 27.39 -34.49 3.91
N ASP A 24 26.92 -33.68 4.87
CA ASP A 24 25.71 -32.87 4.76
C ASP A 24 25.70 -32.04 3.46
N ALA A 25 24.69 -32.26 2.63
CA ALA A 25 24.41 -31.39 1.50
C ALA A 25 24.20 -29.95 2.01
N PRO A 26 24.67 -28.92 1.29
CA PRO A 26 24.53 -27.54 1.75
C PRO A 26 23.06 -27.22 1.92
N VAL A 27 22.66 -26.96 3.17
CA VAL A 27 21.30 -26.52 3.51
C VAL A 27 21.00 -25.29 2.67
N ALA A 28 20.00 -25.40 1.79
CA ALA A 28 19.50 -24.26 1.05
C ALA A 28 19.15 -23.16 2.07
N LYS A 29 19.77 -21.98 1.93
CA LYS A 29 19.39 -20.80 2.71
C LYS A 29 17.89 -20.60 2.52
N GLN A 30 17.09 -20.99 3.52
CA GLN A 30 15.68 -20.65 3.57
C GLN A 30 15.60 -19.13 3.56
N GLU A 31 15.17 -18.61 2.42
CA GLU A 31 15.11 -17.19 2.14
C GLU A 31 14.10 -16.56 3.12
N THR A 32 14.61 -15.71 4.00
CA THR A 32 13.93 -15.03 5.11
C THR A 32 12.91 -13.97 4.63
N ALA A 33 12.38 -14.14 3.41
CA ALA A 33 11.49 -13.20 2.74
C ALA A 33 10.16 -12.95 3.48
N PRO A 34 9.49 -13.96 4.09
CA PRO A 34 8.24 -13.73 4.83
C PRO A 34 8.48 -12.87 6.08
N GLN A 35 9.50 -13.20 6.87
CA GLN A 35 9.84 -12.47 8.11
C GLN A 35 10.34 -11.05 7.83
N LYS A 36 11.16 -10.84 6.79
CA LYS A 36 11.66 -9.50 6.42
C LYS A 36 10.53 -8.59 5.91
N ARG A 37 9.54 -9.12 5.18
CA ARG A 37 8.33 -8.38 4.78
C ARG A 37 7.47 -8.03 6.00
N GLN A 38 7.24 -8.99 6.88
CA GLN A 38 6.40 -8.80 8.07
C GLN A 38 7.00 -7.75 9.01
N ASN A 39 8.32 -7.77 9.21
CA ASN A 39 9.05 -6.76 9.99
C ASN A 39 8.97 -5.37 9.34
N ARG A 40 9.18 -5.25 8.02
CA ARG A 40 9.10 -3.94 7.31
C ARG A 40 7.72 -3.30 7.43
N VAL A 41 6.67 -4.12 7.37
CA VAL A 41 5.28 -3.67 7.50
C VAL A 41 4.97 -3.24 8.92
N GLN A 42 5.44 -3.99 9.92
CA GLN A 42 5.28 -3.63 11.34
C GLN A 42 5.97 -2.30 11.67
N THR A 43 7.22 -2.09 11.24
CA THR A 43 7.94 -0.83 11.52
C THR A 43 7.32 0.38 10.82
N THR A 44 6.63 0.15 9.70
CA THR A 44 5.87 1.19 8.99
C THR A 44 4.63 1.62 9.78
N ILE A 45 3.92 0.65 10.34
CA ILE A 45 2.67 0.83 11.08
C ILE A 45 2.93 1.45 12.46
N GLU A 46 4.04 1.10 13.11
CA GLU A 46 4.41 1.59 14.45
C GLU A 46 4.62 3.11 14.51
N VAL A 47 5.03 3.74 13.41
CA VAL A 47 5.24 5.20 13.34
C VAL A 47 3.94 5.95 13.06
N LEU A 48 2.92 5.27 12.53
CA LEU A 48 1.64 5.83 12.14
C LEU A 48 0.52 5.17 12.95
N GLU A 49 0.58 5.29 14.27
CA GLU A 49 -0.50 4.83 15.16
C GLU A 49 -1.83 5.54 14.89
N ARG A 50 -1.79 6.67 14.16
CA ARG A 50 -2.94 7.52 13.90
C ARG A 50 -3.16 7.75 12.41
N ARG A 51 -4.40 7.55 11.98
CA ARG A 51 -4.83 7.86 10.61
C ARG A 51 -4.59 9.33 10.30
N SER A 52 -3.98 9.61 9.15
CA SER A 52 -3.73 10.98 8.73
C SER A 52 -5.00 11.64 8.18
N ILE A 53 -5.31 12.84 8.64
CA ILE A 53 -6.38 13.67 8.06
C ILE A 53 -5.97 14.17 6.66
N PHE A 54 -4.67 14.45 6.46
CA PHE A 54 -4.17 14.98 5.21
C PHE A 54 -4.08 13.89 4.13
N PHE A 55 -3.57 12.70 4.46
CA PHE A 55 -3.54 11.52 3.56
C PHE A 55 -4.26 10.32 4.21
N PRO A 56 -5.59 10.22 4.09
CA PRO A 56 -6.39 9.19 4.77
C PRO A 56 -6.07 7.75 4.36
N ASP A 57 -5.43 7.58 3.20
CA ASP A 57 -5.05 6.34 2.56
C ASP A 57 -3.69 5.81 3.00
N ILE A 58 -2.94 6.53 3.83
CA ILE A 58 -1.72 5.97 4.43
C ILE A 58 -2.08 4.84 5.39
N ALA A 59 -1.50 3.65 5.17
CA ALA A 59 -1.77 2.49 5.99
C ALA A 59 -1.27 2.65 7.43
N THR A 60 -2.16 2.47 8.39
CA THR A 60 -1.88 2.47 9.84
C THR A 60 -2.13 1.12 10.50
N SER A 61 -2.42 0.08 9.71
CA SER A 61 -2.63 -1.28 10.19
C SER A 61 -2.28 -2.30 9.09
N ALA A 62 -1.91 -3.51 9.50
CA ALA A 62 -1.48 -4.57 8.59
C ALA A 62 -2.65 -5.38 8.01
N GLY A 63 -3.77 -5.42 8.75
CA GLY A 63 -4.95 -6.19 8.35
C GLY A 63 -5.66 -5.57 7.15
N PRO A 64 -6.36 -6.39 6.34
CA PRO A 64 -7.10 -5.93 5.17
C PRO A 64 -8.27 -5.02 5.55
N LEU A 65 -8.73 -4.23 4.58
CA LEU A 65 -9.95 -3.46 4.71
C LEU A 65 -11.16 -4.27 4.23
N SER A 66 -12.26 -4.22 4.98
CA SER A 66 -13.56 -4.67 4.48
C SER A 66 -14.08 -3.73 3.38
N THR A 67 -15.03 -4.19 2.57
CA THR A 67 -15.73 -3.37 1.55
C THR A 67 -16.30 -2.08 2.14
N LYS A 68 -16.86 -2.13 3.36
CA LYS A 68 -17.37 -0.95 4.06
C LYS A 68 -16.26 0.05 4.38
N GLN A 69 -15.12 -0.43 4.89
CA GLN A 69 -13.97 0.43 5.18
C GLN A 69 -13.34 1.01 3.90
N LYS A 70 -13.39 0.28 2.78
CA LYS A 70 -12.96 0.79 1.46
C LYS A 70 -13.88 1.92 0.97
N PHE A 71 -15.19 1.81 1.21
CA PHE A 71 -16.15 2.89 0.94
C PHE A 71 -15.90 4.11 1.82
N GLU A 72 -15.75 3.93 3.13
CA GLU A 72 -15.43 5.02 4.08
C GLU A 72 -14.11 5.71 3.68
N LEU A 73 -13.10 4.93 3.30
CA LEU A 73 -11.84 5.47 2.82
C LEU A 73 -12.00 6.32 1.56
N PHE A 74 -12.77 5.86 0.57
CA PHE A 74 -13.10 6.64 -0.63
C PHE A 74 -13.74 7.99 -0.24
N ALA A 75 -14.71 7.98 0.68
CA ALA A 75 -15.41 9.19 1.10
C ALA A 75 -14.44 10.18 1.75
N ASP A 76 -13.59 9.71 2.66
CA ASP A 76 -12.59 10.53 3.33
C ASP A 76 -11.54 11.09 2.38
N GLU A 77 -11.05 10.28 1.43
CA GLU A 77 -10.09 10.75 0.42
C GLU A 77 -10.70 11.82 -0.50
N SER A 78 -12.01 11.77 -0.76
CA SER A 78 -12.69 12.71 -1.66
C SER A 78 -12.75 14.13 -1.09
N ILE A 79 -12.73 14.27 0.24
CA ILE A 79 -12.78 15.57 0.94
C ILE A 79 -11.46 15.91 1.66
N ALA A 80 -10.42 15.09 1.49
CA ALA A 80 -9.15 15.29 2.18
C ALA A 80 -8.46 16.59 1.75
N PRO A 81 -7.72 17.28 2.65
CA PRO A 81 -6.92 18.45 2.30
C PRO A 81 -5.90 18.18 1.18
N SER A 82 -5.27 17.01 1.17
CA SER A 82 -4.38 16.61 0.06
C SER A 82 -5.12 16.58 -1.27
N ARG A 83 -6.40 16.19 -1.28
CA ARG A 83 -7.22 16.13 -2.48
C ARG A 83 -7.51 17.52 -3.00
N LEU A 84 -7.95 18.42 -2.13
CA LEU A 84 -8.15 19.84 -2.47
C LEU A 84 -6.88 20.44 -3.07
N LEU A 85 -5.72 20.22 -2.45
CA LEU A 85 -4.45 20.74 -2.94
C LEU A 85 -4.05 20.13 -4.29
N SER A 86 -4.19 18.82 -4.46
CA SER A 86 -3.88 18.14 -5.73
C SER A 86 -4.80 18.60 -6.86
N SER A 87 -6.08 18.86 -6.57
CA SER A 87 -7.04 19.37 -7.55
C SER A 87 -6.79 20.83 -7.90
N ALA A 88 -6.35 21.66 -6.95
CA ALA A 88 -5.90 23.02 -7.21
C ALA A 88 -4.66 23.03 -8.12
N ALA A 89 -3.67 22.19 -7.82
CA ALA A 89 -2.49 22.03 -8.67
C ALA A 89 -2.87 21.55 -10.09
N GLY A 90 -3.76 20.56 -10.20
CA GLY A 90 -4.27 20.08 -11.49
C GLY A 90 -5.01 21.16 -12.27
N ALA A 91 -5.82 21.98 -11.61
CA ALA A 91 -6.47 23.13 -12.22
C ALA A 91 -5.47 24.18 -12.71
N GLY A 92 -4.41 24.43 -11.95
CA GLY A 92 -3.33 25.34 -12.33
C GLY A 92 -2.56 24.86 -13.56
N ILE A 93 -2.21 23.56 -13.62
CA ILE A 93 -1.60 22.96 -14.81
C ILE A 93 -2.53 23.08 -16.01
N GLY A 94 -3.82 22.72 -15.84
CA GLY A 94 -4.82 22.83 -16.90
C GLY A 94 -5.04 24.27 -17.36
N GLN A 95 -4.97 25.25 -16.45
CA GLN A 95 -5.05 26.67 -16.77
C GLN A 95 -3.86 27.10 -17.64
N ALA A 96 -2.64 26.75 -17.22
CA ALA A 96 -1.41 27.08 -17.94
C ALA A 96 -1.33 26.43 -19.33
N GLN A 97 -1.89 25.22 -19.47
CA GLN A 97 -1.98 24.50 -20.75
C GLN A 97 -3.21 24.89 -21.58
N ASN A 98 -4.08 25.75 -21.05
CA ASN A 98 -5.38 26.07 -21.66
C ASN A 98 -6.25 24.83 -21.98
N SER A 99 -6.13 23.76 -21.18
CA SER A 99 -7.00 22.58 -21.26
C SER A 99 -8.45 22.98 -20.98
N LEU A 100 -9.46 22.32 -21.58
CA LEU A 100 -10.87 22.74 -21.47
C LEU A 100 -11.05 24.21 -21.86
N ALA A 101 -10.60 24.59 -23.07
CA ALA A 101 -10.57 26.00 -23.51
C ALA A 101 -11.93 26.71 -23.40
N ALA A 102 -13.05 25.98 -23.53
CA ALA A 102 -14.41 26.47 -23.34
C ALA A 102 -14.67 27.05 -21.93
N TYR A 103 -13.85 26.71 -20.93
CA TYR A 103 -13.94 27.29 -19.59
C TYR A 103 -13.38 28.71 -19.52
N GLY A 104 -12.62 29.14 -20.53
CA GLY A 104 -11.94 30.44 -20.56
C GLY A 104 -10.72 30.50 -19.64
N GLN A 105 -10.18 31.69 -19.47
CA GLN A 105 -9.04 31.99 -18.58
C GLN A 105 -9.48 32.80 -17.36
N GLY A 106 -8.53 33.23 -16.53
CA GLY A 106 -8.79 33.93 -15.28
C GLY A 106 -9.42 33.04 -14.19
N MET A 107 -9.90 33.68 -13.12
CA MET A 107 -10.41 33.00 -11.92
C MET A 107 -11.65 32.13 -12.21
N GLY A 108 -12.53 32.58 -13.11
CA GLY A 108 -13.72 31.81 -13.51
C GLY A 108 -13.35 30.50 -14.21
N GLY A 109 -12.43 30.55 -15.17
CA GLY A 109 -11.92 29.36 -15.86
C GLY A 109 -11.17 28.42 -14.90
N TYR A 110 -10.33 28.98 -14.03
CA TYR A 110 -9.62 28.22 -13.01
C TYR A 110 -10.60 27.49 -12.06
N GLY A 111 -11.66 28.17 -11.60
CA GLY A 111 -12.68 27.58 -10.74
C GLY A 111 -13.40 26.40 -11.40
N LYS A 112 -13.76 26.51 -12.68
CA LYS A 112 -14.35 25.39 -13.44
C LYS A 112 -13.39 24.21 -13.58
N ARG A 113 -12.10 24.47 -13.85
CA ARG A 113 -11.04 23.43 -13.89
C ARG A 113 -10.84 22.77 -12.54
N PHE A 114 -10.89 23.55 -11.45
CA PHE A 114 -10.81 23.04 -10.09
C PHE A 114 -12.00 22.12 -9.76
N GLY A 115 -13.23 22.54 -10.05
CA GLY A 115 -14.43 21.72 -9.87
C GLY A 115 -14.38 20.43 -10.68
N THR A 116 -13.94 20.51 -11.94
CA THR A 116 -13.72 19.33 -12.80
C THR A 116 -12.65 18.41 -12.23
N SER A 117 -11.54 18.97 -11.75
CA SER A 117 -10.49 18.17 -11.12
C SER A 117 -10.99 17.51 -9.86
N MET A 118 -11.80 18.18 -9.03
CA MET A 118 -12.42 17.61 -7.83
C MET A 118 -13.41 16.49 -8.15
N ALA A 119 -14.27 16.67 -9.17
CA ALA A 119 -15.22 15.64 -9.61
C ALA A 119 -14.47 14.39 -10.10
N THR A 120 -13.52 14.58 -11.00
CA THR A 120 -12.70 13.47 -11.54
C THR A 120 -11.85 12.81 -10.45
N ALA A 121 -11.42 13.60 -9.47
CA ALA A 121 -10.69 13.14 -8.30
C ALA A 121 -11.52 12.19 -7.44
N ALA A 122 -12.75 12.58 -7.12
CA ALA A 122 -13.69 11.76 -6.37
C ALA A 122 -14.05 10.49 -7.17
N SER A 123 -14.29 10.60 -8.48
CA SER A 123 -14.53 9.44 -9.35
C SER A 123 -13.35 8.47 -9.39
N THR A 124 -12.11 8.98 -9.38
CA THR A 124 -10.90 8.13 -9.32
C THR A 124 -10.89 7.29 -8.05
N ASN A 125 -11.22 7.89 -6.91
CA ASN A 125 -11.26 7.19 -5.62
C ASN A 125 -12.46 6.24 -5.56
N PHE A 126 -13.61 6.63 -6.11
CA PHE A 126 -14.79 5.77 -6.20
C PHE A 126 -14.47 4.49 -6.99
N PHE A 127 -13.90 4.60 -8.18
CA PHE A 127 -13.57 3.43 -8.99
C PHE A 127 -12.37 2.65 -8.43
N GLY A 128 -11.28 3.33 -8.07
CA GLY A 128 -10.05 2.71 -7.61
C GLY A 128 -10.16 2.20 -6.17
N THR A 129 -10.27 3.12 -5.21
CA THR A 129 -10.28 2.81 -3.76
C THR A 129 -11.46 1.94 -3.36
N PHE A 130 -12.66 2.21 -3.90
CA PHE A 130 -13.86 1.48 -3.51
C PHE A 130 -14.18 0.32 -4.47
N VAL A 131 -14.65 0.59 -5.69
CA VAL A 131 -15.26 -0.43 -6.56
C VAL A 131 -14.27 -1.54 -6.94
N ILE A 132 -13.16 -1.20 -7.60
CA ILE A 132 -12.19 -2.17 -8.10
C ILE A 132 -11.48 -2.87 -6.95
N SER A 133 -11.06 -2.13 -5.92
CA SER A 133 -10.36 -2.72 -4.77
C SER A 133 -11.25 -3.65 -3.95
N SER A 134 -12.56 -3.40 -3.89
CA SER A 134 -13.53 -4.32 -3.27
C SER A 134 -13.73 -5.55 -4.15
N ALA A 135 -13.93 -5.38 -5.45
CA ALA A 135 -14.14 -6.48 -6.38
C ALA A 135 -12.93 -7.44 -6.46
N LEU A 136 -11.72 -6.88 -6.47
CA LEU A 136 -10.48 -7.63 -6.61
C LEU A 136 -9.81 -8.01 -5.27
N HIS A 137 -10.44 -7.73 -4.13
CA HIS A 137 -9.87 -8.00 -2.80
C HIS A 137 -8.45 -7.43 -2.64
N ARG A 138 -8.30 -6.15 -2.99
CA ARG A 138 -7.04 -5.40 -2.88
C ARG A 138 -7.12 -4.38 -1.75
N ASP A 139 -5.97 -4.12 -1.14
CA ASP A 139 -5.83 -3.05 -0.16
C ASP A 139 -5.49 -1.75 -0.90
N PRO A 140 -6.40 -0.75 -0.92
CA PRO A 140 -6.17 0.50 -1.63
C PRO A 140 -5.18 1.44 -0.94
N ARG A 141 -4.74 1.11 0.29
CA ARG A 141 -3.89 2.01 1.08
C ARG A 141 -2.44 2.05 0.59
N TYR A 142 -1.82 3.21 0.78
CA TYR A 142 -0.40 3.41 0.56
C TYR A 142 0.40 2.97 1.79
N PHE A 143 1.22 1.93 1.63
CA PHE A 143 2.14 1.45 2.66
C PHE A 143 3.48 2.18 2.50
N VAL A 144 3.75 3.16 3.37
CA VAL A 144 5.03 3.89 3.35
C VAL A 144 6.17 2.94 3.70
N THR A 145 7.41 3.22 3.27
CA THR A 145 8.52 2.30 3.58
C THR A 145 9.33 2.74 4.78
N LEU A 146 9.33 4.04 5.13
CA LEU A 146 10.05 4.71 6.23
C LEU A 146 11.59 4.54 6.28
N HIS A 147 12.13 3.55 5.58
CA HIS A 147 13.53 3.14 5.64
C HIS A 147 14.17 3.23 4.25
N GLY A 148 15.48 3.50 4.21
CA GLY A 148 16.25 3.67 2.98
C GLY A 148 16.45 5.13 2.58
N GLY A 149 17.46 5.37 1.75
CA GLY A 149 17.81 6.69 1.23
C GLY A 149 16.76 7.27 0.28
N PHE A 150 16.94 8.54 -0.12
CA PHE A 150 15.99 9.28 -0.96
C PHE A 150 15.61 8.52 -2.24
N GLY A 151 16.60 8.02 -3.00
CA GLY A 151 16.35 7.31 -4.26
C GLY A 151 15.53 6.03 -4.10
N HIS A 152 15.77 5.26 -3.03
CA HIS A 152 15.02 4.03 -2.74
C HIS A 152 13.54 4.31 -2.49
N ARG A 153 13.24 5.38 -1.74
CA ARG A 153 11.87 5.77 -1.39
C ARG A 153 11.11 6.34 -2.59
N VAL A 154 11.78 7.11 -3.44
CA VAL A 154 11.23 7.58 -4.72
C VAL A 154 10.96 6.39 -5.65
N GLY A 155 11.93 5.48 -5.81
CA GLY A 155 11.76 4.27 -6.62
C GLY A 155 10.61 3.39 -6.12
N TYR A 156 10.47 3.25 -4.80
CA TYR A 156 9.33 2.57 -4.21
C TYR A 156 8.02 3.28 -4.53
N ALA A 157 7.90 4.59 -4.33
CA ALA A 157 6.68 5.35 -4.63
C ALA A 157 6.25 5.22 -6.10
N LEU A 158 7.23 5.18 -7.02
CA LEU A 158 7.01 4.92 -8.44
C LEU A 158 6.50 3.49 -8.69
N SER A 159 7.10 2.49 -8.04
CA SER A 159 6.65 1.10 -8.18
C SER A 159 5.17 0.92 -7.77
N ARG A 160 4.68 1.72 -6.80
CA ARG A 160 3.30 1.66 -6.32
C ARG A 160 2.26 2.12 -7.34
N ILE A 161 2.67 2.73 -8.45
CA ILE A 161 1.78 3.03 -9.57
C ILE A 161 1.27 1.73 -10.20
N VAL A 162 2.14 0.72 -10.32
CA VAL A 162 1.86 -0.53 -11.02
C VAL A 162 1.78 -1.74 -10.09
N VAL A 163 2.27 -1.62 -8.85
CA VAL A 163 2.20 -2.68 -7.83
C VAL A 163 1.35 -2.24 -6.65
N ALA A 164 0.32 -3.01 -6.31
CA ALA A 164 -0.52 -2.86 -5.14
C ALA A 164 -0.33 -4.02 -4.17
N ARG A 165 -0.78 -3.84 -2.93
CA ARG A 165 -0.80 -4.90 -1.92
C ARG A 165 -2.19 -5.56 -1.94
N THR A 166 -2.24 -6.88 -1.85
CA THR A 166 -3.50 -7.62 -1.73
C THR A 166 -4.02 -7.57 -0.30
N ASP A 167 -5.29 -7.91 -0.10
CA ASP A 167 -5.84 -8.07 1.26
C ASP A 167 -5.12 -9.18 2.06
N GLU A 168 -4.54 -10.19 1.37
CA GLU A 168 -3.65 -11.21 1.96
C GLU A 168 -2.22 -10.71 2.23
N GLY A 169 -1.91 -9.49 1.84
CA GLY A 169 -0.63 -8.85 2.05
C GLY A 169 0.49 -9.22 1.07
N LYS A 170 0.15 -9.81 -0.08
CA LYS A 170 1.07 -10.09 -1.20
C LYS A 170 1.16 -8.89 -2.15
N ASP A 171 2.18 -8.84 -2.99
CA ASP A 171 2.26 -7.84 -4.07
C ASP A 171 1.52 -8.35 -5.31
N ALA A 172 0.83 -7.46 -6.01
CA ALA A 172 0.12 -7.75 -7.26
C ALA A 172 0.00 -6.50 -8.14
N ALA A 173 -0.47 -6.66 -9.37
CA ALA A 173 -0.72 -5.52 -10.25
C ALA A 173 -1.73 -4.53 -9.62
N ASN A 174 -1.42 -3.23 -9.70
CA ASN A 174 -2.26 -2.15 -9.21
C ASN A 174 -3.38 -1.79 -10.20
N TRP A 175 -4.27 -2.75 -10.47
CA TRP A 175 -5.41 -2.52 -11.37
C TRP A 175 -6.30 -1.37 -10.91
N ALA A 176 -6.49 -1.20 -9.60
CA ALA A 176 -7.24 -0.09 -9.04
C ALA A 176 -6.60 1.28 -9.37
N GLY A 177 -5.29 1.42 -9.18
CA GLY A 177 -4.54 2.63 -9.48
C GLY A 177 -4.40 2.91 -10.98
N MET A 178 -4.40 1.87 -11.81
CA MET A 178 -4.31 2.02 -13.27
C MET A 178 -5.66 2.32 -13.92
N LEU A 179 -6.70 1.56 -13.57
CA LEU A 179 -8.03 1.65 -14.20
C LEU A 179 -8.93 2.68 -13.53
N GLY A 180 -8.78 2.94 -12.23
CA GLY A 180 -9.58 3.92 -11.51
C GLY A 180 -9.54 5.32 -12.14
N PRO A 181 -8.35 5.90 -12.39
CA PRO A 181 -8.24 7.19 -13.07
C PRO A 181 -8.73 7.15 -14.52
N LEU A 182 -8.56 6.02 -15.23
CA LEU A 182 -9.02 5.89 -16.61
C LEU A 182 -10.55 5.89 -16.70
N LEU A 183 -11.21 5.13 -15.82
CA LEU A 183 -12.67 5.11 -15.71
C LEU A 183 -13.21 6.48 -15.28
N ALA A 184 -12.51 7.17 -14.38
CA ALA A 184 -12.88 8.53 -13.96
C ALA A 184 -12.80 9.55 -15.11
N GLU A 185 -11.72 9.53 -15.90
CA GLU A 185 -11.57 10.42 -17.06
C GLU A 185 -12.53 10.05 -18.21
N SER A 186 -12.91 8.78 -18.30
CA SER A 186 -13.96 8.31 -19.22
C SER A 186 -15.34 8.79 -18.78
N LEU A 187 -15.65 8.71 -17.48
CA LEU A 187 -16.86 9.29 -16.90
C LEU A 187 -16.90 10.81 -17.09
N ALA A 188 -15.74 11.48 -17.06
CA ALA A 188 -15.66 12.91 -17.30
C ALA A 188 -16.20 13.32 -18.68
N ASN A 189 -16.12 12.44 -19.68
CA ASN A 189 -16.70 12.72 -21.00
C ASN A 189 -18.23 12.95 -20.93
N SER A 190 -18.94 12.48 -19.90
CA SER A 190 -20.39 12.70 -19.78
C SER A 190 -20.78 14.13 -19.41
N TYR A 191 -19.85 14.94 -18.89
CA TYR A 191 -20.12 16.30 -18.41
C TYR A 191 -19.11 17.34 -18.92
N LEU A 192 -18.10 16.93 -19.70
CA LEU A 192 -17.18 17.82 -20.37
C LEU A 192 -17.70 18.28 -21.74
N PRO A 193 -17.22 19.43 -22.27
CA PRO A 193 -17.54 19.87 -23.63
C PRO A 193 -17.25 18.80 -24.69
N VAL A 194 -18.00 18.79 -25.79
CA VAL A 194 -17.94 17.75 -26.83
C VAL A 194 -16.52 17.59 -27.40
N GLU A 195 -15.77 18.68 -27.51
CA GLU A 195 -14.39 18.71 -28.03
C GLU A 195 -13.41 17.92 -27.14
N GLU A 196 -13.78 17.68 -25.88
CA GLU A 196 -12.98 16.99 -24.86
C GLU A 196 -13.38 15.52 -24.69
N GLN A 197 -14.43 15.06 -25.37
CA GLN A 197 -14.99 13.71 -25.24
C GLN A 197 -14.30 12.68 -26.15
N THR A 198 -13.20 13.06 -26.81
CA THR A 198 -12.44 12.15 -27.69
C THR A 198 -11.49 11.27 -26.87
N ALA A 199 -11.21 10.06 -27.37
CA ALA A 199 -10.26 9.14 -26.73
C ALA A 199 -8.88 9.80 -26.49
N GLY A 200 -8.36 10.55 -27.48
CA GLY A 200 -7.08 11.25 -27.36
C GLY A 200 -7.06 12.26 -26.20
N ARG A 201 -8.14 13.03 -26.02
CA ARG A 201 -8.28 13.97 -24.90
C ARG A 201 -8.43 13.25 -23.56
N THR A 202 -9.19 12.16 -23.51
CA THR A 202 -9.29 11.31 -22.32
C THR A 202 -7.93 10.78 -21.88
N PHE A 203 -7.12 10.24 -22.81
CA PHE A 203 -5.78 9.74 -22.49
C PHE A 203 -4.79 10.86 -22.12
N GLN A 204 -4.92 12.05 -22.71
CA GLN A 204 -4.13 13.22 -22.31
C GLN A 204 -4.41 13.59 -20.84
N ARG A 205 -5.68 13.68 -20.44
CA ARG A 205 -6.05 13.99 -19.05
C ARG A 205 -5.64 12.86 -18.09
N TYR A 206 -5.83 11.61 -18.50
CA TYR A 206 -5.35 10.44 -17.77
C TYR A 206 -3.83 10.51 -17.49
N GLY A 207 -3.01 10.86 -18.49
CA GLY A 207 -1.57 11.02 -18.33
C GLY A 207 -1.20 12.08 -17.28
N ILE A 208 -1.84 13.26 -17.33
CA ILE A 208 -1.66 14.32 -16.33
C ILE A 208 -2.04 13.79 -14.93
N ARG A 209 -3.13 13.03 -14.83
CA ARG A 209 -3.60 12.44 -13.57
C ARG A 209 -2.60 11.45 -12.99
N ILE A 210 -2.03 10.58 -13.81
CA ILE A 210 -0.99 9.64 -13.38
C ILE A 210 0.26 10.39 -12.89
N GLY A 211 0.66 11.47 -13.56
CA GLY A 211 1.75 12.34 -13.11
C GLY A 211 1.48 12.95 -11.73
N LEU A 212 0.30 13.52 -11.52
CA LEU A 212 -0.11 14.08 -10.22
C LEU A 212 -0.20 13.01 -9.13
N TYR A 213 -0.68 11.81 -9.47
CA TYR A 213 -0.76 10.68 -8.54
C TYR A 213 0.64 10.22 -8.12
N THR A 214 1.59 10.18 -9.06
CA THR A 214 3.00 9.88 -8.82
C THR A 214 3.64 10.87 -7.84
N ALA A 215 3.46 12.17 -8.10
CA ALA A 215 3.93 13.22 -7.20
C ALA A 215 3.30 13.09 -5.81
N SER A 216 2.01 12.74 -5.76
CA SER A 216 1.28 12.54 -4.51
C SER A 216 1.77 11.31 -3.72
N ASN A 217 2.16 10.22 -4.39
CA ASN A 217 2.78 9.06 -3.75
C ASN A 217 4.13 9.39 -3.13
N ALA A 218 4.95 10.21 -3.82
CA ALA A 218 6.17 10.72 -3.23
C ALA A 218 5.86 11.55 -1.97
N LEU A 219 4.89 12.47 -2.02
CA LEU A 219 4.50 13.24 -0.83
C LEU A 219 3.99 12.35 0.30
N ARG A 220 3.17 11.33 0.01
CA ARG A 220 2.71 10.33 1.00
C ARG A 220 3.86 9.60 1.66
N GLU A 221 4.85 9.18 0.87
CA GLU A 221 6.04 8.51 1.38
C GLU A 221 6.76 9.36 2.43
N TYR A 222 6.90 10.67 2.20
CA TYR A 222 7.59 11.60 3.10
C TYR A 222 6.69 12.25 4.16
N TRP A 223 5.37 12.10 4.05
CA TRP A 223 4.42 12.73 4.96
C TRP A 223 4.66 12.43 6.44
N PRO A 224 4.98 11.18 6.87
CA PRO A 224 5.25 10.90 8.29
C PRO A 224 6.46 11.71 8.82
N THR A 225 7.49 11.89 7.99
CA THR A 225 8.66 12.70 8.31
C THR A 225 8.31 14.19 8.45
N ILE A 226 7.51 14.72 7.51
CA ILE A 226 7.05 16.12 7.51
C ILE A 226 6.13 16.38 8.71
N PHE A 227 5.18 15.49 8.95
CA PHE A 227 4.22 15.60 10.05
C PHE A 227 4.91 15.62 11.41
N ARG A 228 5.94 14.78 11.59
CA ARG A 228 6.76 14.75 12.81
C ARG A 228 7.61 16.02 12.97
N SER A 229 8.22 16.53 11.90
CA SER A 229 9.05 17.74 11.97
C SER A 229 8.22 18.99 12.28
N LEU A 230 6.98 19.06 11.78
CA LEU A 230 6.05 20.16 12.03
C LEU A 230 5.37 20.12 13.42
N ARG A 231 5.71 19.16 14.30
CA ARG A 231 5.16 19.00 15.67
C ARG A 231 3.63 18.95 15.74
N ILE A 232 2.93 18.60 14.65
CA ILE A 232 1.45 18.53 14.61
C ILE A 232 0.92 17.48 15.60
N SER A 233 1.74 16.48 15.96
CA SER A 233 1.48 15.50 17.03
C SER A 233 1.16 16.13 18.40
N LYS A 234 1.59 17.37 18.68
CA LYS A 234 1.30 18.05 19.95
C LYS A 234 -0.10 18.68 20.00
N ILE A 235 -0.77 18.87 18.86
CA ILE A 235 -2.00 19.67 18.75
C ILE A 235 -3.25 18.77 18.69
N ALA A 236 -3.12 17.52 18.25
CA ALA A 236 -4.25 16.61 18.13
C ALA A 236 -4.48 15.83 19.46
N PRO A 237 -5.63 15.97 20.14
CA PRO A 237 -5.89 15.30 21.43
C PRO A 237 -5.76 13.78 21.30
N ARG A 238 -5.17 13.08 22.28
CA ARG A 238 -5.10 11.62 22.28
C ARG A 238 -6.53 11.06 22.31
N THR A 239 -6.98 10.40 21.24
CA THR A 239 -8.22 9.62 21.33
C THR A 239 -7.90 8.42 22.21
N LYS A 240 -8.60 8.27 23.34
CA LYS A 240 -8.43 7.11 24.23
C LYS A 240 -8.69 5.85 23.40
N SER A 241 -7.69 4.99 23.26
CA SER A 241 -7.87 3.64 22.76
C SER A 241 -8.86 2.93 23.68
N ASN A 242 -9.91 2.33 23.12
CA ASN A 242 -10.80 1.46 23.88
C ASN A 242 -9.96 0.33 24.49
N PRO A 243 -10.10 -0.01 25.78
CA PRO A 243 -9.43 -1.16 26.34
C PRO A 243 -9.90 -2.42 25.59
N ALA A 244 -8.95 -3.29 25.26
CA ALA A 244 -9.22 -4.58 24.63
C ALA A 244 -10.27 -5.37 25.44
N PRO A 245 -11.13 -6.18 24.79
CA PRO A 245 -12.06 -7.03 25.51
C PRO A 245 -11.27 -7.99 26.42
N THR A 246 -11.54 -7.90 27.72
CA THR A 246 -11.00 -8.77 28.76
C THR A 246 -11.32 -10.22 28.42
N ALA A 247 -10.29 -11.07 28.42
CA ALA A 247 -10.44 -12.51 28.24
C ALA A 247 -11.37 -13.12 29.32
N PRO A 248 -12.15 -14.18 29.02
CA PRO A 248 -13.01 -14.83 29.99
C PRO A 248 -12.18 -15.43 31.13
N GLY A 249 -12.57 -15.13 32.37
CA GLY A 249 -11.87 -15.56 33.58
C GLY A 249 -11.78 -17.08 33.69
N ALA A 250 -10.57 -17.58 33.91
CA ALA A 250 -10.32 -18.96 34.32
C ALA A 250 -10.92 -19.19 35.71
N SER A 251 -11.85 -20.14 35.79
CA SER A 251 -12.42 -20.69 37.00
C SER A 251 -11.32 -21.24 37.93
N ARG A 252 -11.30 -20.80 39.20
CA ARG A 252 -10.46 -21.38 40.26
C ARG A 252 -11.08 -22.69 40.77
N PRO A 253 -10.29 -23.72 41.11
CA PRO A 253 -10.78 -24.92 41.75
C PRO A 253 -11.08 -24.65 43.24
N SER A 254 -12.17 -25.24 43.72
CA SER A 254 -12.63 -25.26 45.11
C SER A 254 -11.73 -26.15 45.98
N LEU A 255 -11.38 -25.65 47.16
CA LEU A 255 -10.97 -26.45 48.33
C LEU A 255 -12.17 -26.58 49.26
#